data_AF-A0A0X1RX19-F1
#
_entry.id   AF-A0A0X1RX19-F1
#
_cell.length_a   1.000
_cell.length_b   1.000
_cell.length_c   1.000
_cell.angle_alpha   90.00
_cell.angle_beta   90.00
_cell.angle_gamma   90.00
#
_symmetry.space_group_name_H-M   'P 1'
#
loop_
_entity.id
_entity.type
_entity.pdbx_description
1 polymer ?
#
loop_
_entity_poly.entity_id
_entity_poly.type
_entity_poly.pdbx_seq_one_letter_code
_entity_poly.pdbx_strand_id
1 'polypeptide(L)'
;MDSKALQAELCSMIQQDPVKPSAHQYIELAKQIKGKNYSRLLKEGLQHYPCNHEIRSLLKAKNEKTFVLRKMIKKMIGKKAASRFFYESCINYLLNIEEKELAKKIAMLGIEQNKKNSPYLRFVTKKAMQIFDWKWASQLFPLLHDQEVTTTSLYDYSVCLQLLGQKEESKQLIETIRNENPEEYSKLFKDSYRKYIIFNNGKSRIELYKHQIPNERVVATFDTIDKTWHDIPFSFNLIKKNDMDLVALRRDHVRNFHQDLSREDYIDSTSPVFSTYEDKFAYGTSLGGYAALYFGSLISDIRILAMAPRNSANPDYGARTIVVKEPFKHISPHPVSHNPNITIVYDPQNLVDEPYIKHEIFPSYPKARILKIPYAGHRVPRFLAQTKQLKPLVMNFLQKKPLKEIERGALRKKSSEYYWVVSDYCLQKNHAKWALDFAQHAKEMMPDFDRPYVSISKALVALKRFNEAIKFSKEAYDKFPKEYKFAILLAEAYIANENREAAISVLEEFSSRKQVAKVKKMLSRLKKDLIPV
;
A
#
# COMPACT_ATOMS: atom_id res chain seq x y z
N MET A 1 -4.91 -48.38 17.61
CA MET A 1 -5.87 -47.94 16.57
C MET A 1 -5.07 -47.63 15.31
N ASP A 2 -5.45 -48.26 14.20
CA ASP A 2 -4.67 -48.36 12.96
C ASP A 2 -4.43 -46.98 12.32
N SER A 3 -3.16 -46.55 12.22
CA SER A 3 -2.82 -45.20 11.74
C SER A 3 -3.20 -44.99 10.27
N LYS A 4 -3.41 -46.07 9.51
CA LYS A 4 -3.93 -46.02 8.15
C LYS A 4 -5.42 -45.66 8.11
N ALA A 5 -6.21 -46.11 9.10
CA ALA A 5 -7.62 -45.74 9.21
C ALA A 5 -7.76 -44.25 9.58
N LEU A 6 -6.95 -43.77 10.53
CA LEU A 6 -6.96 -42.35 10.93
C LEU A 6 -6.46 -41.41 9.81
N GLN A 7 -5.51 -41.87 8.99
CA GLN A 7 -5.00 -41.10 7.85
C GLN A 7 -5.98 -41.11 6.66
N ALA A 8 -6.75 -42.18 6.47
CA ALA A 8 -7.87 -42.22 5.54
C ALA A 8 -9.02 -41.30 6.00
N GLU A 9 -9.32 -41.26 7.30
CA GLU A 9 -10.30 -40.35 7.90
C GLU A 9 -9.84 -38.88 7.83
N LEU A 10 -8.56 -38.59 8.08
CA LEU A 10 -8.03 -37.23 7.93
C LEU A 10 -8.02 -36.77 6.46
N CYS A 11 -7.69 -37.66 5.53
CA CYS A 11 -7.77 -37.37 4.10
C CYS A 11 -9.22 -37.14 3.64
N SER A 12 -10.20 -37.88 4.20
CA SER A 12 -11.63 -37.64 3.90
C SER A 12 -12.16 -36.34 4.52
N MET A 13 -11.62 -35.91 5.67
CA MET A 13 -11.98 -34.62 6.30
C MET A 13 -11.31 -33.40 5.65
N ILE A 14 -10.11 -33.54 5.08
CA ILE A 14 -9.40 -32.46 4.35
C ILE A 14 -9.90 -32.33 2.90
N GLN A 15 -10.52 -33.38 2.37
CA GLN A 15 -11.29 -33.33 1.11
C GLN A 15 -12.68 -32.70 1.26
N GLN A 16 -12.99 -32.01 2.36
CA GLN A 16 -14.16 -31.14 2.36
C GLN A 16 -13.86 -29.91 1.50
N ASP A 17 -14.44 -29.92 0.30
CA ASP A 17 -14.44 -28.79 -0.62
C ASP A 17 -14.65 -27.47 0.13
N PRO A 18 -13.95 -26.38 -0.25
CA PRO A 18 -14.16 -25.07 0.36
C PRO A 18 -15.66 -24.79 0.40
N VAL A 19 -16.22 -24.58 1.60
CA VAL A 19 -17.66 -24.45 1.82
C VAL A 19 -18.19 -23.41 0.84
N LYS A 20 -18.82 -23.90 -0.22
CA LYS A 20 -19.30 -23.11 -1.34
C LYS A 20 -20.36 -22.16 -0.78
N PRO A 21 -20.21 -20.82 -0.90
CA PRO A 21 -21.18 -19.90 -0.36
C PRO A 21 -22.55 -20.21 -0.93
N SER A 22 -23.59 -20.26 -0.10
CA SER A 22 -24.93 -20.59 -0.57
C SER A 22 -25.47 -19.50 -1.51
N ALA A 23 -26.43 -19.85 -2.36
CA ALA A 23 -27.09 -18.86 -3.21
C ALA A 23 -27.67 -17.68 -2.40
N HIS A 24 -28.19 -17.95 -1.19
CA HIS A 24 -28.68 -16.92 -0.28
C HIS A 24 -27.57 -15.97 0.19
N GLN A 25 -26.37 -16.48 0.49
CA GLN A 25 -25.22 -15.66 0.86
C GLN A 25 -24.75 -14.78 -0.30
N TYR A 26 -24.78 -15.29 -1.54
CA TYR A 26 -24.53 -14.48 -2.75
C TYR A 26 -25.56 -13.33 -2.88
N ILE A 27 -26.83 -13.60 -2.59
CA ILE A 27 -27.93 -12.62 -2.66
C ILE A 27 -27.79 -11.54 -1.58
N GLU A 28 -27.58 -11.94 -0.32
CA GLU A 28 -27.43 -10.99 0.80
C GLU A 28 -26.19 -10.12 0.65
N LEU A 29 -25.07 -10.71 0.25
CA LEU A 29 -23.85 -9.95 -0.01
C LEU A 29 -24.03 -9.03 -1.22
N ALA A 30 -24.77 -9.47 -2.26
CA ALA A 30 -25.12 -8.61 -3.38
C ALA A 30 -25.95 -7.40 -2.94
N LYS A 31 -26.89 -7.56 -1.99
CA LYS A 31 -27.68 -6.42 -1.45
C LYS A 31 -26.80 -5.37 -0.75
N GLN A 32 -25.63 -5.76 -0.25
CA GLN A 32 -24.71 -4.89 0.50
C GLN A 32 -23.65 -4.20 -0.38
N ILE A 33 -23.44 -4.65 -1.62
CA ILE A 33 -22.42 -4.11 -2.53
C ILE A 33 -23.04 -3.40 -3.75
N LYS A 34 -22.33 -2.42 -4.31
CA LYS A 34 -22.78 -1.63 -5.48
C LYS A 34 -21.84 -1.80 -6.68
N GLY A 35 -22.27 -1.36 -7.87
CA GLY A 35 -21.41 -1.26 -9.05
C GLY A 35 -21.02 -2.61 -9.68
N LYS A 36 -19.75 -2.76 -10.11
CA LYS A 36 -19.21 -3.96 -10.79
C LYS A 36 -19.16 -5.18 -9.87
N ASN A 37 -18.86 -4.98 -8.58
CA ASN A 37 -18.78 -6.06 -7.59
C ASN A 37 -20.13 -6.75 -7.39
N TYR A 38 -21.24 -6.01 -7.47
CA TYR A 38 -22.59 -6.58 -7.51
C TYR A 38 -22.78 -7.56 -8.67
N SER A 39 -22.46 -7.13 -9.90
CA SER A 39 -22.66 -7.96 -11.09
C SER A 39 -21.68 -9.12 -11.16
N ARG A 40 -20.44 -8.91 -10.73
CA ARG A 40 -19.42 -9.96 -10.65
C ARG A 40 -19.83 -11.03 -9.63
N LEU A 41 -20.26 -10.61 -8.44
CA LEU A 41 -20.73 -11.52 -7.40
C LEU A 41 -21.96 -12.33 -7.84
N LEU A 42 -22.94 -11.70 -8.50
CA LEU A 42 -24.09 -12.44 -9.04
C LEU A 42 -23.72 -13.37 -10.21
N LYS A 43 -22.76 -12.99 -11.06
CA LYS A 43 -22.25 -13.85 -12.14
C LYS A 43 -21.49 -15.06 -11.57
N GLU A 44 -20.66 -14.85 -10.55
CA GLU A 44 -19.99 -15.90 -9.79
C GLU A 44 -21.02 -16.81 -9.11
N GLY A 45 -22.04 -16.22 -8.48
CA GLY A 45 -23.19 -16.95 -7.94
C GLY A 45 -23.91 -17.81 -8.99
N LEU A 46 -24.02 -17.35 -10.25
CA LEU A 46 -24.59 -18.16 -11.35
C LEU A 46 -23.66 -19.24 -11.89
N GLN A 47 -22.33 -19.06 -11.85
CA GLN A 47 -21.39 -20.13 -12.17
C GLN A 47 -21.57 -21.31 -11.21
N HIS A 48 -21.89 -20.99 -9.96
CA HIS A 48 -22.08 -21.94 -8.88
C HIS A 48 -23.51 -22.48 -8.77
N TYR A 49 -24.52 -21.66 -9.07
CA TYR A 49 -25.94 -21.97 -8.98
C TYR A 49 -26.67 -21.52 -10.25
N PRO A 50 -26.41 -22.20 -11.40
CA PRO A 50 -26.85 -21.72 -12.70
C PRO A 50 -28.35 -21.58 -12.81
N CYS A 51 -29.15 -22.39 -12.11
CA CYS A 51 -30.62 -22.36 -12.16
C CYS A 51 -31.28 -21.53 -11.06
N ASN A 52 -30.52 -20.82 -10.21
CA ASN A 52 -31.13 -20.03 -9.13
C ASN A 52 -31.91 -18.83 -9.69
N HIS A 53 -33.23 -18.86 -9.51
CA HIS A 53 -34.16 -17.89 -10.07
C HIS A 53 -33.95 -16.47 -9.49
N GLU A 54 -33.60 -16.35 -8.23
CA GLU A 54 -33.44 -15.05 -7.55
C GLU A 54 -32.16 -14.34 -7.99
N ILE A 55 -31.02 -15.06 -8.08
CA ILE A 55 -29.77 -14.51 -8.64
C ILE A 55 -29.97 -14.10 -10.11
N ARG A 56 -30.64 -14.95 -10.91
CA ARG A 56 -31.01 -14.61 -12.30
C ARG A 56 -31.91 -13.39 -12.35
N SER A 57 -32.91 -13.30 -11.49
CA SER A 57 -33.86 -12.18 -11.41
C SER A 57 -33.16 -10.88 -11.02
N LEU A 58 -32.24 -10.90 -10.06
CA LEU A 58 -31.46 -9.72 -9.66
C LEU A 58 -30.52 -9.25 -10.78
N LEU A 59 -29.85 -10.18 -11.46
CA LEU A 59 -29.00 -9.86 -12.61
C LEU A 59 -29.85 -9.34 -13.78
N LYS A 60 -31.00 -9.97 -14.04
CA LYS A 60 -31.97 -9.58 -15.07
C LYS A 60 -32.59 -8.23 -14.75
N ALA A 61 -32.99 -7.94 -13.52
CA ALA A 61 -33.53 -6.66 -13.09
C ALA A 61 -32.51 -5.53 -13.21
N LYS A 62 -31.23 -5.80 -12.94
CA LYS A 62 -30.14 -4.84 -13.22
C LYS A 62 -29.98 -4.63 -14.73
N ASN A 63 -29.92 -5.71 -15.51
CA ASN A 63 -29.80 -5.64 -16.96
C ASN A 63 -31.03 -4.98 -17.61
N GLU A 64 -32.23 -5.20 -17.07
CA GLU A 64 -33.50 -4.59 -17.47
C GLU A 64 -33.52 -3.11 -17.07
N LYS A 65 -33.10 -2.73 -15.86
CA LYS A 65 -32.94 -1.30 -15.50
C LYS A 65 -31.94 -0.60 -16.42
N THR A 66 -30.81 -1.24 -16.72
CA THR A 66 -29.82 -0.71 -17.67
C THR A 66 -30.38 -0.68 -19.10
N PHE A 67 -31.13 -1.68 -19.52
CA PHE A 67 -31.77 -1.74 -20.84
C PHE A 67 -32.90 -0.70 -20.98
N VAL A 68 -33.77 -0.58 -19.99
CA VAL A 68 -34.84 0.42 -19.90
C VAL A 68 -34.24 1.81 -19.88
N LEU A 69 -33.19 2.06 -19.09
CA LEU A 69 -32.54 3.38 -19.09
C LEU A 69 -31.85 3.65 -20.43
N ARG A 70 -31.14 2.69 -21.03
CA ARG A 70 -30.58 2.82 -22.39
C ARG A 70 -31.68 3.10 -23.43
N LYS A 71 -32.84 2.47 -23.29
CA LYS A 71 -34.02 2.67 -24.16
C LYS A 71 -34.67 4.03 -23.92
N MET A 72 -34.79 4.48 -22.67
CA MET A 72 -35.29 5.81 -22.30
C MET A 72 -34.35 6.89 -22.80
N ILE A 73 -33.05 6.74 -22.57
CA ILE A 73 -32.00 7.60 -23.12
C ILE A 73 -32.15 7.68 -24.64
N LYS A 74 -32.16 6.55 -25.36
CA LYS A 74 -32.38 6.52 -26.82
C LYS A 74 -33.68 7.20 -27.25
N LYS A 75 -34.77 7.02 -26.50
CA LYS A 75 -36.09 7.60 -26.80
C LYS A 75 -36.15 9.11 -26.51
N MET A 76 -35.32 9.60 -25.59
CA MET A 76 -35.26 11.01 -25.18
C MET A 76 -34.22 11.83 -25.96
N ILE A 77 -33.21 11.18 -26.55
CA ILE A 77 -32.19 11.80 -27.42
C ILE A 77 -32.80 12.54 -28.64
N GLY A 78 -34.10 12.42 -28.91
CA GLY A 78 -34.78 13.14 -30.00
C GLY A 78 -36.03 13.94 -29.63
N LYS A 79 -36.35 14.16 -28.33
CA LYS A 79 -37.61 14.84 -27.93
C LYS A 79 -37.41 15.91 -26.86
N LYS A 80 -37.58 17.19 -27.25
CA LYS A 80 -37.53 18.44 -26.42
C LYS A 80 -36.25 18.61 -25.58
N ALA A 81 -35.87 19.85 -25.30
CA ALA A 81 -34.67 20.16 -24.50
C ALA A 81 -34.79 19.55 -23.10
N ALA A 82 -34.09 18.44 -22.85
CA ALA A 82 -34.11 17.79 -21.55
C ALA A 82 -33.37 18.68 -20.54
N SER A 83 -33.82 18.68 -19.29
CA SER A 83 -33.20 19.51 -18.25
C SER A 83 -31.77 19.06 -17.95
N ARG A 84 -30.91 19.98 -17.47
CA ARG A 84 -29.55 19.61 -17.03
C ARG A 84 -29.54 18.46 -16.02
N PHE A 85 -30.50 18.44 -15.09
CA PHE A 85 -30.59 17.41 -14.04
C PHE A 85 -30.83 16.01 -14.61
N PHE A 86 -31.55 15.91 -15.73
CA PHE A 86 -31.72 14.64 -16.42
C PHE A 86 -30.38 14.10 -16.92
N TYR A 87 -29.59 14.94 -17.59
CA TYR A 87 -28.26 14.58 -18.08
C TYR A 87 -27.31 14.22 -16.93
N GLU A 88 -27.27 15.05 -15.88
CA GLU A 88 -26.46 14.80 -14.68
C GLU A 88 -26.78 13.43 -14.04
N SER A 89 -28.07 13.11 -13.92
CA SER A 89 -28.54 11.83 -13.37
C SER A 89 -28.14 10.65 -14.25
N CYS A 90 -28.27 10.77 -15.57
CA CYS A 90 -27.86 9.73 -16.51
C CYS A 90 -26.35 9.50 -16.45
N ILE A 91 -25.54 10.56 -16.45
CA ILE A 91 -24.08 10.47 -16.37
C ILE A 91 -23.67 9.79 -15.07
N ASN A 92 -24.20 10.23 -13.91
CA ASN A 92 -23.89 9.60 -12.62
C ASN A 92 -24.24 8.11 -12.60
N TYR A 93 -25.40 7.74 -13.13
CA TYR A 93 -25.80 6.33 -13.22
C TYR A 93 -24.84 5.53 -14.13
N LEU A 94 -24.54 6.04 -15.32
CA LEU A 94 -23.68 5.37 -16.30
C LEU A 94 -22.27 5.17 -15.75
N LEU A 95 -21.71 6.18 -15.08
CA LEU A 95 -20.41 6.07 -14.42
C LEU A 95 -20.42 5.04 -13.28
N ASN A 96 -21.52 4.97 -12.51
CA ASN A 96 -21.68 3.97 -11.44
C ASN A 96 -21.77 2.53 -11.97
N ILE A 97 -22.15 2.34 -13.23
CA ILE A 97 -22.12 1.03 -13.92
C ILE A 97 -20.92 0.88 -14.87
N GLU A 98 -19.91 1.77 -14.77
CA GLU A 98 -18.67 1.76 -15.57
C GLU A 98 -18.83 1.96 -17.09
N GLU A 99 -19.97 2.51 -17.54
CA GLU A 99 -20.24 2.82 -18.95
C GLU A 99 -19.68 4.20 -19.34
N LYS A 100 -18.35 4.35 -19.26
CA LYS A 100 -17.66 5.64 -19.44
C LYS A 100 -17.93 6.28 -20.82
N GLU A 101 -17.85 5.50 -21.89
CA GLU A 101 -18.07 5.99 -23.26
C GLU A 101 -19.51 6.47 -23.49
N LEU A 102 -20.50 5.74 -22.95
CA LEU A 102 -21.88 6.17 -23.05
C LEU A 102 -22.13 7.41 -22.18
N ALA A 103 -21.54 7.48 -20.99
CA ALA A 103 -21.61 8.68 -20.14
C ALA A 103 -21.05 9.91 -20.87
N LYS A 104 -19.92 9.77 -21.57
CA LYS A 104 -19.32 10.82 -22.40
C LYS A 104 -20.25 11.26 -23.54
N LYS A 105 -20.84 10.32 -24.28
CA LYS A 105 -21.83 10.64 -25.34
C LYS A 105 -23.03 11.42 -24.79
N ILE A 106 -23.56 11.01 -23.63
CA ILE A 106 -24.68 11.71 -22.98
C ILE A 106 -24.29 13.10 -22.50
N ALA A 107 -23.07 13.24 -21.98
CA ALA A 107 -22.55 14.54 -21.59
C ALA A 107 -22.40 15.49 -22.79
N MET A 108 -21.89 15.02 -23.93
CA MET A 108 -21.79 15.83 -25.15
C MET A 108 -23.16 16.31 -25.66
N LEU A 109 -24.17 15.42 -25.68
CA LEU A 109 -25.54 15.80 -26.02
C LEU A 109 -26.12 16.83 -25.04
N GLY A 110 -25.85 16.67 -23.75
CA GLY A 110 -26.25 17.64 -22.75
C GLY A 110 -25.57 19.00 -22.94
N ILE A 111 -24.30 19.01 -23.37
CA ILE A 111 -23.54 20.25 -23.67
C ILE A 111 -24.15 20.97 -24.86
N GLU A 112 -24.53 20.26 -25.93
CA GLU A 112 -25.19 20.87 -27.10
C GLU A 112 -26.49 21.59 -26.71
N GLN A 113 -27.28 21.00 -25.81
CA GLN A 113 -28.55 21.58 -25.36
C GLN A 113 -28.40 22.62 -24.23
N ASN A 114 -27.30 22.58 -23.49
CA ASN A 114 -27.07 23.41 -22.31
C ASN A 114 -25.74 24.17 -22.40
N LYS A 115 -25.32 24.57 -23.62
CA LYS A 115 -24.00 25.17 -23.88
C LYS A 115 -23.70 26.42 -23.05
N LYS A 116 -24.75 27.16 -22.68
CA LYS A 116 -24.66 28.36 -21.82
C LYS A 116 -24.98 28.11 -20.34
N ASN A 117 -24.89 26.86 -19.87
CA ASN A 117 -25.17 26.50 -18.49
C ASN A 117 -23.86 26.17 -17.74
N SER A 118 -23.25 27.17 -17.11
CA SER A 118 -22.00 27.02 -16.34
C SER A 118 -22.05 25.91 -15.29
N PRO A 119 -23.13 25.76 -14.49
CA PRO A 119 -23.25 24.64 -13.55
C PRO A 119 -23.14 23.26 -14.21
N TYR A 120 -23.76 23.08 -15.37
CA TYR A 120 -23.71 21.81 -16.10
C TYR A 120 -22.32 21.55 -16.69
N LEU A 121 -21.69 22.56 -17.31
CA LEU A 121 -20.32 22.44 -17.81
C LEU A 121 -19.32 22.10 -16.68
N ARG A 122 -19.48 22.71 -15.49
CA ARG A 122 -18.66 22.39 -14.31
C ARG A 122 -18.86 20.95 -13.87
N PHE A 123 -20.12 20.49 -13.85
CA PHE A 123 -20.43 19.10 -13.55
C PHE A 123 -19.74 18.15 -14.52
N VAL A 124 -19.88 18.37 -15.83
CA VAL A 124 -19.30 17.48 -16.85
C VAL A 124 -17.77 17.49 -16.80
N THR A 125 -17.15 18.66 -16.65
CA THR A 125 -15.68 18.79 -16.53
C THR A 125 -15.16 18.01 -15.33
N LYS A 126 -15.81 18.15 -14.17
CA LYS A 126 -15.46 17.38 -12.97
C LYS A 126 -15.63 15.87 -13.19
N LYS A 127 -16.66 15.45 -13.95
CA LYS A 127 -16.85 14.03 -14.30
C LYS A 127 -15.77 13.50 -15.24
N ALA A 128 -15.33 14.29 -16.23
CA ALA A 128 -14.23 13.94 -17.10
C ALA A 128 -12.93 13.70 -16.30
N MET A 129 -12.61 14.59 -15.36
CA MET A 129 -11.47 14.41 -14.45
C MET A 129 -11.63 13.17 -13.54
N GLN A 130 -12.84 12.92 -13.01
CA GLN A 130 -13.11 11.76 -12.14
C GLN A 130 -12.92 10.41 -12.85
N ILE A 131 -13.10 10.36 -14.17
CA ILE A 131 -12.87 9.15 -14.96
C ILE A 131 -11.47 9.08 -15.57
N PHE A 132 -10.63 10.09 -15.28
CA PHE A 132 -9.26 10.28 -15.76
C PHE A 132 -9.17 10.49 -17.28
N ASP A 133 -10.22 11.03 -17.91
CA ASP A 133 -10.19 11.45 -19.31
C ASP A 133 -9.72 12.91 -19.40
N TRP A 134 -8.41 13.10 -19.22
CA TRP A 134 -7.78 14.43 -19.17
C TRP A 134 -7.91 15.20 -20.48
N LYS A 135 -7.91 14.48 -21.61
CA LYS A 135 -8.11 15.08 -22.94
C LYS A 135 -9.52 15.64 -23.08
N TRP A 136 -10.52 14.91 -22.62
CA TRP A 136 -11.88 15.42 -22.62
C TRP A 136 -12.05 16.57 -21.62
N ALA A 137 -11.47 16.46 -20.41
CA ALA A 137 -11.50 17.54 -19.44
C ALA A 137 -10.88 18.83 -19.99
N SER A 138 -9.70 18.75 -20.64
CA SER A 138 -9.02 19.91 -21.22
C SER A 138 -9.83 20.60 -22.32
N GLN A 139 -10.59 19.85 -23.12
CA GLN A 139 -11.49 20.41 -24.13
C GLN A 139 -12.70 21.16 -23.54
N LEU A 140 -13.10 20.84 -22.31
CA LEU A 140 -14.26 21.46 -21.65
C LEU A 140 -13.91 22.76 -20.92
N PHE A 141 -12.68 22.92 -20.46
CA PHE A 141 -12.25 24.12 -19.73
C PHE A 141 -12.36 25.42 -20.56
N PRO A 142 -11.99 25.47 -21.84
CA PRO A 142 -12.25 26.65 -22.68
C PRO A 142 -13.74 27.03 -22.76
N LEU A 143 -14.65 26.04 -22.80
CA LEU A 143 -16.10 26.30 -22.82
C LEU A 143 -16.61 26.89 -21.50
N LEU A 144 -15.96 26.59 -20.38
CA LEU A 144 -16.23 27.22 -19.09
C LEU A 144 -15.72 28.67 -19.05
N HIS A 145 -14.68 28.98 -19.83
CA HIS A 145 -14.02 30.27 -19.81
C HIS A 145 -14.91 31.40 -20.32
N ASP A 146 -15.75 31.12 -21.32
CA ASP A 146 -16.70 32.08 -21.89
C ASP A 146 -17.89 32.44 -20.96
N GLN A 147 -17.98 31.83 -19.77
CA GLN A 147 -19.20 31.80 -18.98
C GLN A 147 -18.98 32.22 -17.52
N GLU A 148 -18.00 31.61 -16.83
CA GLU A 148 -17.68 31.90 -15.43
C GLU A 148 -16.37 31.21 -15.03
N VAL A 149 -15.27 31.95 -15.13
CA VAL A 149 -13.93 31.47 -14.80
C VAL A 149 -13.69 31.62 -13.31
N THR A 150 -13.29 30.54 -12.64
CA THR A 150 -12.77 30.62 -11.27
C THR A 150 -11.29 30.28 -11.27
N THR A 151 -10.54 30.85 -10.34
CA THR A 151 -9.13 30.49 -10.08
C THR A 151 -8.95 28.98 -9.88
N THR A 152 -9.94 28.32 -9.24
CA THR A 152 -9.98 26.86 -9.08
C THR A 152 -10.04 26.14 -10.43
N SER A 153 -10.96 26.56 -11.32
CA SER A 153 -11.13 25.95 -12.64
C SER A 153 -9.89 26.14 -13.53
N LEU A 154 -9.28 27.33 -13.53
CA LEU A 154 -8.05 27.57 -14.30
C LEU A 154 -6.89 26.73 -13.78
N TYR A 155 -6.76 26.59 -12.46
CA TYR A 155 -5.70 25.76 -11.89
C TYR A 155 -5.93 24.27 -12.21
N ASP A 156 -7.17 23.78 -12.13
CA ASP A 156 -7.50 22.41 -12.55
C ASP A 156 -7.25 22.18 -14.04
N TYR A 157 -7.48 23.20 -14.88
CA TYR A 157 -7.12 23.16 -16.30
C TYR A 157 -5.61 23.04 -16.49
N SER A 158 -4.80 23.84 -15.77
CA SER A 158 -3.34 23.76 -15.83
C SER A 158 -2.81 22.36 -15.48
N VAL A 159 -3.43 21.68 -14.52
CA VAL A 159 -3.08 20.31 -14.15
C VAL A 159 -3.50 19.32 -15.25
N CYS A 160 -4.64 19.54 -15.92
CA CYS A 160 -5.02 18.73 -17.08
C CYS A 160 -4.02 18.89 -18.24
N LEU A 161 -3.56 20.12 -18.53
CA LEU A 161 -2.51 20.38 -19.51
C LEU A 161 -1.23 19.63 -19.14
N GLN A 162 -0.83 19.68 -17.86
CA GLN A 162 0.31 18.92 -17.35
C GLN A 162 0.13 17.40 -17.58
N LEU A 163 -1.04 16.86 -17.26
CA LEU A 163 -1.39 15.44 -17.45
C LEU A 163 -1.51 15.03 -18.93
N LEU A 164 -1.46 15.98 -19.86
CA LEU A 164 -1.37 15.76 -21.29
C LEU A 164 0.04 15.99 -21.85
N GLY A 165 1.03 16.28 -20.99
CA GLY A 165 2.41 16.58 -21.37
C GLY A 165 2.63 18.01 -21.88
N GLN A 166 1.64 18.89 -21.76
CA GLN A 166 1.69 20.30 -22.18
C GLN A 166 2.31 21.16 -21.05
N LYS A 167 3.63 20.98 -20.85
CA LYS A 167 4.39 21.58 -19.73
C LYS A 167 4.35 23.11 -19.77
N GLU A 168 4.61 23.71 -20.93
CA GLU A 168 4.77 25.16 -21.05
C GLU A 168 3.44 25.88 -20.92
N GLU A 169 2.37 25.37 -21.54
CA GLU A 169 1.02 25.92 -21.40
C GLU A 169 0.53 25.82 -19.95
N SER A 170 0.82 24.70 -19.27
CA SER A 170 0.52 24.53 -17.85
C SER A 170 1.24 25.57 -16.98
N LYS A 171 2.55 25.77 -17.19
CA LYS A 171 3.37 26.75 -16.46
C LYS A 171 2.87 28.17 -16.66
N GLN A 172 2.68 28.58 -17.91
CA GLN A 172 2.17 29.91 -18.26
C GLN A 172 0.82 30.19 -17.58
N LEU A 173 -0.10 29.23 -17.64
CA LEU A 173 -1.41 29.38 -17.01
C LEU A 173 -1.31 29.52 -15.48
N ILE A 174 -0.44 28.74 -14.81
CA ILE A 174 -0.22 28.88 -13.36
C ILE A 174 0.34 30.26 -13.01
N GLU A 175 1.29 30.77 -13.80
CA GLU A 175 1.87 32.10 -13.59
C GLU A 175 0.83 33.21 -13.76
N THR A 176 0.00 33.13 -14.80
CA THR A 176 -1.12 34.06 -15.03
C THR A 176 -2.08 34.06 -13.84
N ILE A 177 -2.55 32.89 -13.39
CA ILE A 177 -3.47 32.78 -12.24
C ILE A 177 -2.86 33.42 -10.98
N ARG A 178 -1.58 33.14 -10.71
CA ARG A 178 -0.88 33.63 -9.53
C ARG A 178 -0.72 35.16 -9.55
N ASN A 179 -0.48 35.73 -10.72
CA ASN A 179 -0.28 37.18 -10.88
C ASN A 179 -1.62 37.94 -10.84
N GLU A 180 -2.66 37.39 -11.47
CA GLU A 180 -3.98 38.04 -11.54
C GLU A 180 -4.80 37.90 -10.25
N ASN A 181 -4.73 36.74 -9.57
CA ASN A 181 -5.56 36.43 -8.40
C ASN A 181 -4.77 35.76 -7.25
N PRO A 182 -3.77 36.44 -6.66
CA PRO A 182 -2.85 35.84 -5.68
C PRO A 182 -3.54 35.33 -4.41
N GLU A 183 -4.56 36.03 -3.92
CA GLU A 183 -5.31 35.61 -2.73
C GLU A 183 -6.14 34.35 -2.97
N GLU A 184 -6.85 34.28 -4.09
CA GLU A 184 -7.63 33.08 -4.45
C GLU A 184 -6.71 31.90 -4.75
N TYR A 185 -5.60 32.15 -5.45
CA TYR A 185 -4.57 31.15 -5.71
C TYR A 185 -4.09 30.51 -4.41
N SER A 186 -3.74 31.32 -3.41
CA SER A 186 -3.26 30.82 -2.11
C SER A 186 -4.32 29.96 -1.38
N LYS A 187 -5.61 30.29 -1.52
CA LYS A 187 -6.73 29.52 -0.93
C LYS A 187 -6.93 28.14 -1.59
N LEU A 188 -6.37 27.90 -2.77
CA LEU A 188 -6.47 26.59 -3.45
C LEU A 188 -5.70 25.47 -2.74
N PHE A 189 -4.73 25.84 -1.90
CA PHE A 189 -3.78 24.92 -1.30
C PHE A 189 -4.09 24.71 0.17
N LYS A 190 -4.12 23.45 0.59
CA LYS A 190 -4.11 23.07 2.00
C LYS A 190 -2.70 22.66 2.35
N ASP A 191 -2.12 23.25 3.39
CA ASP A 191 -0.75 22.92 3.79
C ASP A 191 0.30 23.16 2.69
N SER A 192 0.08 24.15 1.81
CA SER A 192 0.85 24.45 0.58
C SER A 192 0.74 23.41 -0.53
N TYR A 193 -0.19 22.45 -0.42
CA TYR A 193 -0.42 21.42 -1.44
C TYR A 193 -1.88 21.34 -1.89
N ARG A 194 -2.05 20.99 -3.17
CA ARG A 194 -3.33 20.59 -3.74
C ARG A 194 -3.22 19.17 -4.27
N LYS A 195 -4.22 18.34 -3.95
CA LYS A 195 -4.19 16.90 -4.23
C LYS A 195 -5.14 16.54 -5.38
N TYR A 196 -4.63 15.75 -6.31
CA TYR A 196 -5.36 15.11 -7.39
C TYR A 196 -5.25 13.60 -7.28
N ILE A 197 -6.34 12.89 -7.59
CA ILE A 197 -6.27 11.44 -7.82
C ILE A 197 -6.17 11.28 -9.32
N ILE A 198 -5.10 10.63 -9.78
CA ILE A 198 -4.83 10.48 -11.22
C ILE A 198 -5.05 9.05 -11.72
N PHE A 199 -5.22 8.11 -10.80
CA PHE A 199 -5.64 6.74 -11.06
C PHE A 199 -6.38 6.18 -9.85
N ASN A 200 -7.40 5.35 -10.08
CA ASN A 200 -8.09 4.61 -9.03
C ASN A 200 -8.82 3.39 -9.61
N ASN A 201 -8.50 2.20 -9.11
CA ASN A 201 -9.18 0.95 -9.47
C ASN A 201 -10.02 0.37 -8.31
N GLY A 202 -10.19 1.13 -7.24
CA GLY A 202 -10.92 0.74 -6.02
C GLY A 202 -10.08 0.00 -4.97
N LYS A 203 -8.87 -0.45 -5.31
CA LYS A 203 -7.93 -1.16 -4.42
C LYS A 203 -6.61 -0.38 -4.24
N SER A 204 -6.09 0.18 -5.32
CA SER A 204 -4.98 1.11 -5.36
C SER A 204 -5.39 2.43 -6.01
N ARG A 205 -4.70 3.49 -5.62
CA ARG A 205 -4.83 4.81 -6.25
C ARG A 205 -3.49 5.50 -6.34
N ILE A 206 -3.34 6.35 -7.35
CA ILE A 206 -2.17 7.22 -7.51
C ILE A 206 -2.63 8.64 -7.20
N GLU A 207 -1.95 9.29 -6.26
CA GLU A 207 -2.22 10.65 -5.83
C GLU A 207 -1.10 11.58 -6.29
N LEU A 208 -1.44 12.66 -6.96
CA LEU A 208 -0.54 13.76 -7.29
C LEU A 208 -0.76 14.90 -6.29
N TYR A 209 0.29 15.30 -5.58
CA TYR A 209 0.29 16.48 -4.71
C TYR A 209 1.14 17.56 -5.38
N LYS A 210 0.46 18.63 -5.80
CA LYS A 210 1.07 19.82 -6.39
C LYS A 210 1.34 20.84 -5.31
N HIS A 211 2.58 21.29 -5.22
CA HIS A 211 2.99 22.38 -4.36
C HIS A 211 2.47 23.72 -4.92
N GLN A 212 2.25 24.68 -4.02
CA GLN A 212 1.77 26.03 -4.39
C GLN A 212 2.76 26.82 -5.25
N ILE A 213 4.05 26.49 -5.18
CA ILE A 213 5.08 27.08 -6.04
C ILE A 213 5.42 26.05 -7.12
N PRO A 214 5.35 26.44 -8.42
CA PRO A 214 5.78 25.56 -9.51
C PRO A 214 7.14 24.93 -9.24
N ASN A 215 7.24 23.63 -9.49
CA ASN A 215 8.44 22.85 -9.21
C ASN A 215 8.96 22.15 -10.46
N GLU A 216 10.26 22.02 -10.54
CA GLU A 216 10.95 21.22 -11.55
C GLU A 216 11.29 19.82 -11.02
N ARG A 217 10.97 19.56 -9.75
CA ARG A 217 11.33 18.35 -9.03
C ARG A 217 10.10 17.64 -8.51
N VAL A 218 10.05 16.32 -8.73
CA VAL A 218 8.95 15.45 -8.30
C VAL A 218 9.48 14.17 -7.69
N VAL A 219 8.82 13.69 -6.64
CA VAL A 219 9.16 12.43 -5.97
C VAL A 219 8.03 11.42 -6.09
N ALA A 220 8.33 10.25 -6.64
CA ALA A 220 7.52 9.06 -6.55
C ALA A 220 7.72 8.41 -5.16
N THR A 221 6.65 8.25 -4.39
CA THR A 221 6.68 7.53 -3.10
C THR A 221 5.66 6.42 -3.05
N PHE A 222 5.96 5.45 -2.19
CA PHE A 222 5.23 4.21 -2.08
C PHE A 222 5.03 3.88 -0.60
N ASP A 223 3.80 3.53 -0.24
CA ASP A 223 3.45 3.27 1.14
C ASP A 223 4.21 2.05 1.71
N THR A 224 4.57 2.15 2.99
CA THR A 224 5.12 1.03 3.75
C THR A 224 4.05 0.00 4.07
N ILE A 225 4.47 -1.18 4.54
CA ILE A 225 3.60 -2.34 4.78
C ILE A 225 2.42 -2.08 5.75
N ASP A 226 2.52 -1.05 6.57
CA ASP A 226 1.54 -0.63 7.58
C ASP A 226 0.65 0.53 7.12
N LYS A 227 0.95 1.18 5.99
CA LYS A 227 0.21 2.34 5.49
C LYS A 227 -0.86 1.98 4.46
N THR A 228 -1.94 2.75 4.51
CA THR A 228 -3.05 2.76 3.57
C THR A 228 -3.33 4.19 3.10
N TRP A 229 -4.20 4.35 2.12
CA TRP A 229 -4.61 5.64 1.57
C TRP A 229 -5.43 6.51 2.53
N HIS A 230 -5.74 6.00 3.73
CA HIS A 230 -6.39 6.75 4.82
C HIS A 230 -5.36 7.46 5.70
N ASP A 231 -4.09 7.05 5.60
CA ASP A 231 -2.97 7.65 6.30
C ASP A 231 -2.33 8.78 5.49
N ILE A 232 -1.47 9.57 6.14
CA ILE A 232 -0.52 10.44 5.44
C ILE A 232 0.42 9.57 4.59
N PRO A 233 0.63 9.88 3.28
CA PRO A 233 1.53 9.12 2.43
C PRO A 233 2.92 8.98 3.01
N PHE A 234 3.57 7.86 2.72
CA PHE A 234 4.99 7.70 3.03
C PHE A 234 5.81 8.89 2.49
N SER A 235 6.70 9.40 3.34
CA SER A 235 7.60 10.52 3.05
C SER A 235 6.93 11.88 2.76
N PHE A 236 5.60 12.03 2.82
CA PHE A 236 4.93 13.31 2.53
C PHE A 236 5.50 14.48 3.35
N ASN A 237 5.72 14.29 4.65
CA ASN A 237 6.29 15.35 5.51
C ASN A 237 7.74 15.71 5.16
N LEU A 238 8.52 14.76 4.64
CA LEU A 238 9.87 15.05 4.16
C LEU A 238 9.81 15.85 2.86
N ILE A 239 8.95 15.44 1.92
CA ILE A 239 8.78 16.11 0.63
C ILE A 239 8.23 17.53 0.84
N LYS A 240 7.24 17.68 1.73
CA LYS A 240 6.71 18.97 2.18
C LYS A 240 7.80 19.92 2.67
N LYS A 241 8.78 19.43 3.44
CA LYS A 241 9.89 20.25 3.96
C LYS A 241 10.94 20.63 2.91
N ASN A 242 10.87 20.07 1.71
CA ASN A 242 11.80 20.32 0.62
C ASN A 242 11.15 21.06 -0.55
N ASP A 243 9.87 21.45 -0.40
CA ASP A 243 9.07 22.12 -1.41
C ASP A 243 9.21 21.40 -2.76
N MET A 244 8.64 20.20 -2.89
CA MET A 244 8.69 19.38 -4.10
C MET A 244 7.31 18.76 -4.37
N ASP A 245 7.02 18.46 -5.64
CA ASP A 245 5.79 17.74 -5.97
C ASP A 245 5.91 16.24 -5.61
N LEU A 246 4.79 15.61 -5.33
CA LEU A 246 4.73 14.20 -4.92
C LEU A 246 3.75 13.40 -5.78
N VAL A 247 4.18 12.24 -6.25
CA VAL A 247 3.31 11.20 -6.82
C VAL A 247 3.34 10.01 -5.87
N ALA A 248 2.23 9.74 -5.18
CA ALA A 248 2.15 8.68 -4.18
C ALA A 248 1.28 7.52 -4.66
N LEU A 249 1.85 6.31 -4.72
CA LEU A 249 1.08 5.08 -4.90
C LEU A 249 0.55 4.59 -3.55
N ARG A 250 -0.78 4.56 -3.44
CA ARG A 250 -1.49 4.22 -2.20
C ARG A 250 -2.37 3.00 -2.42
N ARG A 251 -2.78 2.38 -1.32
CA ARG A 251 -3.63 1.17 -1.29
C ARG A 251 -4.72 1.28 -0.23
N ASP A 252 -5.85 0.62 -0.46
CA ASP A 252 -6.99 0.60 0.44
C ASP A 252 -6.70 -0.12 1.77
N HIS A 253 -5.93 -1.21 1.72
CA HIS A 253 -5.65 -2.07 2.84
C HIS A 253 -4.24 -2.67 2.79
N VAL A 254 -3.70 -2.97 3.97
CA VAL A 254 -2.30 -3.41 4.15
C VAL A 254 -1.94 -4.75 3.51
N ARG A 255 -2.95 -5.58 3.18
CA ARG A 255 -2.77 -6.92 2.60
C ARG A 255 -2.66 -6.94 1.07
N ASN A 256 -2.73 -5.78 0.42
CA ASN A 256 -2.67 -5.70 -1.03
C ASN A 256 -1.22 -5.80 -1.54
N PHE A 257 -0.26 -5.21 -0.82
CA PHE A 257 1.16 -5.15 -1.25
C PHE A 257 1.37 -4.54 -2.66
N HIS A 258 0.42 -3.71 -3.11
CA HIS A 258 0.37 -3.09 -4.45
C HIS A 258 0.22 -4.09 -5.61
N GLN A 259 -0.21 -5.33 -5.34
CA GLN A 259 -0.32 -6.42 -6.30
C GLN A 259 -1.46 -6.24 -7.32
N ASP A 260 -2.38 -5.31 -7.07
CA ASP A 260 -3.54 -5.06 -7.94
C ASP A 260 -3.26 -4.06 -9.07
N LEU A 261 -2.09 -3.40 -9.06
CA LEU A 261 -1.70 -2.41 -10.06
C LEU A 261 -0.67 -3.01 -11.02
N SER A 262 -0.97 -2.98 -12.32
CA SER A 262 -0.03 -3.41 -13.36
C SER A 262 1.05 -2.35 -13.62
N ARG A 263 2.13 -2.73 -14.32
CA ARG A 263 3.19 -1.78 -14.72
C ARG A 263 2.65 -0.81 -15.76
N GLU A 264 1.81 -1.31 -16.65
CA GLU A 264 1.12 -0.61 -17.74
C GLU A 264 0.20 0.47 -17.16
N ASP A 265 -0.68 0.10 -16.22
CA ASP A 265 -1.55 1.07 -15.54
C ASP A 265 -0.75 2.16 -14.82
N TYR A 266 0.38 1.80 -14.20
CA TYR A 266 1.23 2.76 -13.52
C TYR A 266 1.87 3.74 -14.50
N ILE A 267 2.47 3.26 -15.59
CA ILE A 267 3.14 4.14 -16.56
C ILE A 267 2.13 5.00 -17.34
N ASP A 268 1.00 4.44 -17.77
CA ASP A 268 -0.05 5.18 -18.48
C ASP A 268 -0.59 6.34 -17.64
N SER A 269 -0.71 6.12 -16.32
CA SER A 269 -1.23 7.12 -15.40
C SER A 269 -0.19 8.17 -14.97
N THR A 270 1.11 7.86 -15.06
CA THR A 270 2.15 8.70 -14.44
C THR A 270 3.17 9.27 -15.41
N SER A 271 3.40 8.65 -16.57
CA SER A 271 4.35 9.12 -17.58
C SER A 271 4.08 10.57 -17.99
N PRO A 272 2.83 10.99 -18.28
CA PRO A 272 2.56 12.38 -18.65
C PRO A 272 2.89 13.37 -17.53
N VAL A 273 2.75 12.96 -16.27
CA VAL A 273 3.12 13.80 -15.13
C VAL A 273 4.64 13.92 -15.06
N PHE A 274 5.34 12.79 -14.99
CA PHE A 274 6.79 12.76 -14.80
C PHE A 274 7.55 13.42 -15.96
N SER A 275 7.06 13.33 -17.21
CA SER A 275 7.71 13.95 -18.37
C SER A 275 7.78 15.48 -18.28
N THR A 276 6.94 16.12 -17.46
CA THR A 276 6.96 17.58 -17.26
C THR A 276 7.99 18.06 -16.24
N TYR A 277 8.65 17.15 -15.52
CA TYR A 277 9.66 17.47 -14.51
C TYR A 277 11.07 17.11 -14.99
N GLU A 278 12.02 17.93 -14.60
CA GLU A 278 13.43 17.75 -14.94
C GLU A 278 14.09 16.76 -13.98
N ASP A 279 13.85 16.95 -12.68
CA ASP A 279 14.39 16.08 -11.64
C ASP A 279 13.32 15.14 -11.09
N LYS A 280 13.50 13.86 -11.41
CA LYS A 280 12.59 12.78 -11.04
C LYS A 280 13.26 11.89 -10.00
N PHE A 281 12.58 11.65 -8.88
CA PHE A 281 13.09 10.78 -7.83
C PHE A 281 12.10 9.67 -7.49
N ALA A 282 12.58 8.48 -7.13
CA ALA A 282 11.79 7.46 -6.44
C ALA A 282 12.44 7.11 -5.11
N TYR A 283 11.65 7.09 -4.04
CA TYR A 283 12.16 6.87 -2.69
C TYR A 283 11.25 5.95 -1.89
N GLY A 284 11.85 4.95 -1.22
CA GLY A 284 11.09 4.01 -0.41
C GLY A 284 11.93 3.10 0.47
N THR A 285 11.27 2.45 1.44
CA THR A 285 11.87 1.41 2.28
C THR A 285 10.96 0.18 2.41
N SER A 286 11.54 -1.01 2.59
CA SER A 286 10.78 -2.27 2.72
C SER A 286 9.90 -2.49 1.48
N LEU A 287 8.58 -2.65 1.66
CA LEU A 287 7.61 -2.70 0.57
C LEU A 287 7.69 -1.45 -0.34
N GLY A 288 7.83 -0.26 0.24
CA GLY A 288 7.96 0.97 -0.54
C GLY A 288 9.28 1.03 -1.31
N GLY A 289 10.35 0.43 -0.78
CA GLY A 289 11.64 0.31 -1.47
C GLY A 289 11.56 -0.66 -2.64
N TYR A 290 10.86 -1.78 -2.44
CA TYR A 290 10.51 -2.71 -3.51
C TYR A 290 9.73 -2.01 -4.63
N ALA A 291 8.68 -1.26 -4.27
CA ALA A 291 7.85 -0.54 -5.23
C ALA A 291 8.62 0.59 -5.94
N ALA A 292 9.54 1.27 -5.25
CA ALA A 292 10.44 2.25 -5.85
C ALA A 292 11.32 1.64 -6.95
N LEU A 293 11.81 0.41 -6.76
CA LEU A 293 12.51 -0.32 -7.82
C LEU A 293 11.55 -0.79 -8.92
N TYR A 294 10.45 -1.45 -8.54
CA TYR A 294 9.52 -2.08 -9.49
C TYR A 294 8.83 -1.06 -10.40
N PHE A 295 8.14 -0.08 -9.81
CA PHE A 295 7.39 0.94 -10.55
C PHE A 295 8.28 2.14 -10.91
N GLY A 296 9.18 2.57 -10.02
CA GLY A 296 10.03 3.72 -10.29
C GLY A 296 10.92 3.50 -11.51
N SER A 297 11.42 2.29 -11.75
CA SER A 297 12.25 1.97 -12.93
C SER A 297 11.55 2.11 -14.29
N LEU A 298 10.22 2.30 -14.32
CA LEU A 298 9.47 2.60 -15.54
C LEU A 298 9.64 4.06 -15.99
N ILE A 299 10.08 4.95 -15.09
CA ILE A 299 10.17 6.39 -15.34
C ILE A 299 11.56 6.69 -15.94
N SER A 300 11.59 7.40 -17.07
CA SER A 300 12.83 7.81 -17.72
C SER A 300 13.67 8.73 -16.82
N ASP A 301 14.99 8.59 -16.86
CA ASP A 301 15.97 9.43 -16.15
C ASP A 301 15.73 9.61 -14.65
N ILE A 302 15.02 8.67 -14.02
CA ILE A 302 14.72 8.76 -12.59
C ILE A 302 15.93 8.41 -11.73
N ARG A 303 16.07 9.10 -10.59
CA ARG A 303 17.02 8.71 -9.53
C ARG A 303 16.29 7.92 -8.45
N ILE A 304 16.78 6.74 -8.08
CA ILE A 304 16.09 5.85 -7.13
C ILE A 304 16.93 5.63 -5.87
N LEU A 305 16.32 5.76 -4.69
CA LEU A 305 16.88 5.35 -3.41
C LEU A 305 15.95 4.34 -2.73
N ALA A 306 16.37 3.08 -2.72
CA ALA A 306 15.61 1.97 -2.15
C ALA A 306 16.33 1.39 -0.93
N MET A 307 15.66 1.35 0.23
CA MET A 307 16.25 0.83 1.48
C MET A 307 15.59 -0.46 1.93
N ALA A 308 16.36 -1.54 2.04
CA ALA A 308 15.90 -2.90 2.33
C ALA A 308 14.67 -3.30 1.48
N PRO A 309 14.73 -3.18 0.14
CA PRO A 309 13.59 -3.43 -0.72
C PRO A 309 13.18 -4.91 -0.62
N ARG A 310 11.92 -5.16 -0.25
CA ARG A 310 11.33 -6.51 -0.27
C ARG A 310 9.82 -6.46 -0.29
N ASN A 311 9.19 -7.31 -1.10
CA ASN A 311 7.76 -7.54 -1.02
C ASN A 311 7.46 -8.75 -0.12
N SER A 312 6.81 -8.52 1.01
CA SER A 312 6.47 -9.60 1.95
C SER A 312 5.47 -10.62 1.39
N ALA A 313 4.80 -10.33 0.27
CA ALA A 313 3.91 -11.27 -0.42
C ALA A 313 4.62 -12.19 -1.41
N ASN A 314 5.91 -11.98 -1.68
CA ASN A 314 6.67 -12.85 -2.57
C ASN A 314 6.68 -14.29 -2.01
N PRO A 315 6.44 -15.32 -2.84
CA PRO A 315 6.31 -16.70 -2.36
C PRO A 315 7.61 -17.26 -1.76
N ASP A 316 8.76 -16.93 -2.35
CA ASP A 316 10.06 -17.51 -2.00
C ASP A 316 10.79 -16.68 -0.94
N TYR A 317 10.62 -15.36 -1.01
CA TYR A 317 11.36 -14.38 -0.20
C TYR A 317 10.47 -13.57 0.76
N GLY A 318 9.17 -13.83 0.76
CA GLY A 318 8.20 -13.15 1.61
C GLY A 318 8.36 -13.46 3.09
N ALA A 319 7.56 -12.76 3.90
CA ALA A 319 7.56 -13.03 5.33
C ALA A 319 6.69 -14.24 5.63
N ARG A 320 7.28 -15.34 6.12
CA ARG A 320 6.55 -16.58 6.51
C ARG A 320 5.39 -16.34 7.50
N THR A 321 5.43 -15.25 8.24
CA THR A 321 4.40 -14.87 9.22
C THR A 321 3.22 -14.12 8.63
N ILE A 322 3.30 -13.73 7.36
CA ILE A 322 2.25 -12.99 6.66
C ILE A 322 1.39 -13.98 5.88
N VAL A 323 0.09 -13.96 6.15
CA VAL A 323 -0.89 -14.74 5.38
C VAL A 323 -1.16 -13.98 4.09
N VAL A 324 -0.56 -14.46 3.00
CA VAL A 324 -0.82 -14.00 1.64
C VAL A 324 -2.10 -14.67 1.16
N LYS A 325 -3.15 -13.89 0.89
CA LYS A 325 -4.46 -14.40 0.47
C LYS A 325 -4.61 -14.51 -1.05
N GLU A 326 -3.95 -13.62 -1.79
CA GLU A 326 -3.97 -13.60 -3.25
C GLU A 326 -2.62 -14.07 -3.77
N PRO A 327 -2.56 -14.82 -4.89
CA PRO A 327 -1.30 -15.17 -5.54
C PRO A 327 -0.44 -13.92 -5.82
N PHE A 328 0.87 -14.09 -5.78
CA PHE A 328 1.81 -13.05 -6.20
C PHE A 328 1.64 -12.77 -7.71
N LYS A 329 1.45 -11.50 -8.08
CA LYS A 329 1.10 -11.07 -9.45
C LYS A 329 2.21 -10.30 -10.15
N HIS A 330 3.16 -9.75 -9.41
CA HIS A 330 4.26 -9.00 -10.00
C HIS A 330 5.23 -9.91 -10.74
N ILE A 331 5.88 -9.36 -11.76
CA ILE A 331 6.95 -10.04 -12.48
C ILE A 331 8.15 -10.22 -11.52
N SER A 332 8.61 -11.45 -11.34
CA SER A 332 9.77 -11.83 -10.51
C SER A 332 10.67 -12.78 -11.30
N PRO A 333 11.98 -12.48 -11.45
CA PRO A 333 12.65 -11.24 -11.05
C PRO A 333 12.14 -10.02 -11.81
N HIS A 334 12.48 -8.82 -11.33
CA HIS A 334 12.07 -7.59 -12.02
C HIS A 334 12.67 -7.55 -13.44
N PRO A 335 12.02 -6.88 -14.41
CA PRO A 335 12.65 -6.58 -15.68
C PRO A 335 13.99 -5.85 -15.49
N VAL A 336 14.98 -6.19 -16.31
CA VAL A 336 16.34 -5.61 -16.21
C VAL A 336 16.28 -4.11 -16.51
N SER A 337 16.87 -3.31 -15.63
CA SER A 337 17.03 -1.87 -15.78
C SER A 337 18.51 -1.51 -15.82
N HIS A 338 18.89 -0.77 -16.86
CA HIS A 338 20.25 -0.25 -17.05
C HIS A 338 20.44 1.18 -16.52
N ASN A 339 19.51 1.67 -15.69
CA ASN A 339 19.61 3.01 -15.12
C ASN A 339 20.74 3.06 -14.06
N PRO A 340 21.79 3.87 -14.26
CA PRO A 340 22.90 3.99 -13.30
C PRO A 340 22.55 4.82 -12.06
N ASN A 341 21.41 5.54 -12.06
CA ASN A 341 20.99 6.44 -10.99
C ASN A 341 20.22 5.73 -9.86
N ILE A 342 20.39 4.42 -9.72
CA ILE A 342 19.73 3.60 -8.70
C ILE A 342 20.72 3.34 -7.57
N THR A 343 20.32 3.64 -6.33
CA THR A 343 21.06 3.26 -5.12
C THR A 343 20.21 2.35 -4.25
N ILE A 344 20.76 1.19 -3.91
CA ILE A 344 20.14 0.21 -3.03
C ILE A 344 20.94 0.13 -1.74
N VAL A 345 20.26 0.31 -0.60
CA VAL A 345 20.86 0.26 0.73
C VAL A 345 20.28 -0.89 1.51
N TYR A 346 21.09 -1.83 1.98
CA TYR A 346 20.55 -3.01 2.68
C TYR A 346 21.58 -3.67 3.61
N ASP A 347 21.10 -4.57 4.48
CA ASP A 347 21.95 -5.37 5.36
C ASP A 347 22.26 -6.75 4.73
N PRO A 348 23.51 -7.04 4.33
CA PRO A 348 23.89 -8.34 3.77
C PRO A 348 23.87 -9.50 4.79
N GLN A 349 23.76 -9.21 6.09
CA GLN A 349 23.65 -10.23 7.14
C GLN A 349 22.18 -10.58 7.47
N ASN A 350 21.21 -9.90 6.85
CA ASN A 350 19.82 -10.23 7.04
C ASN A 350 19.48 -11.50 6.24
N LEU A 351 19.19 -12.60 6.95
CA LEU A 351 18.94 -13.91 6.33
C LEU A 351 17.75 -13.96 5.37
N VAL A 352 16.84 -12.98 5.43
CA VAL A 352 15.65 -12.96 4.57
C VAL A 352 15.83 -11.98 3.40
N ASP A 353 16.43 -10.82 3.63
CA ASP A 353 16.66 -9.82 2.59
C ASP A 353 17.83 -10.21 1.67
N GLU A 354 18.95 -10.74 2.19
CA GLU A 354 20.14 -11.03 1.41
C GLU A 354 19.89 -12.01 0.24
N PRO A 355 19.18 -13.14 0.40
CA PRO A 355 18.85 -14.02 -0.73
C PRO A 355 18.02 -13.30 -1.80
N TYR A 356 17.00 -12.54 -1.38
CA TYR A 356 16.16 -11.76 -2.30
C TYR A 356 16.99 -10.74 -3.08
N ILE A 357 17.84 -9.98 -2.39
CA ILE A 357 18.69 -8.98 -3.02
C ILE A 357 19.65 -9.62 -4.03
N LYS A 358 20.29 -10.74 -3.67
CA LYS A 358 21.26 -11.42 -4.53
C LYS A 358 20.63 -12.05 -5.76
N HIS A 359 19.48 -12.71 -5.61
CA HIS A 359 18.91 -13.54 -6.67
C HIS A 359 17.86 -12.81 -7.51
N GLU A 360 17.17 -11.81 -6.95
CA GLU A 360 16.13 -11.06 -7.67
C GLU A 360 16.61 -9.65 -8.03
N ILE A 361 17.20 -8.90 -7.09
CA ILE A 361 17.49 -7.48 -7.31
C ILE A 361 18.78 -7.27 -8.10
N PHE A 362 19.89 -7.92 -7.75
CA PHE A 362 21.16 -7.70 -8.46
C PHE A 362 21.09 -8.02 -9.96
N PRO A 363 20.48 -9.13 -10.39
CA PRO A 363 20.32 -9.40 -11.83
C PRO A 363 19.44 -8.38 -12.54
N SER A 364 18.39 -7.87 -11.88
CA SER A 364 17.51 -6.86 -12.46
C SER A 364 18.09 -5.45 -12.49
N TYR A 365 19.07 -5.14 -11.64
CA TYR A 365 19.64 -3.78 -11.53
C TYR A 365 21.17 -3.79 -11.55
N PRO A 366 21.80 -4.28 -12.65
CA PRO A 366 23.25 -4.54 -12.70
C PRO A 366 24.12 -3.28 -12.59
N LYS A 367 23.57 -2.10 -12.89
CA LYS A 367 24.27 -0.80 -12.78
C LYS A 367 23.94 -0.03 -11.50
N ALA A 368 23.13 -0.60 -10.60
CA ALA A 368 22.79 0.07 -9.36
C ALA A 368 24.00 0.13 -8.41
N ARG A 369 24.14 1.27 -7.72
CA ARG A 369 25.08 1.41 -6.61
C ARG A 369 24.54 0.68 -5.38
N ILE A 370 25.35 -0.21 -4.80
CA ILE A 370 24.97 -1.01 -3.65
C ILE A 370 25.69 -0.51 -2.39
N LEU A 371 24.94 -0.01 -1.41
CA LEU A 371 25.45 0.38 -0.09
C LEU A 371 25.12 -0.72 0.92
N LYS A 372 26.12 -1.50 1.31
CA LYS A 372 25.98 -2.61 2.26
C LYS A 372 26.20 -2.12 3.69
N ILE A 373 25.26 -2.41 4.58
CA ILE A 373 25.37 -2.06 6.00
C ILE A 373 25.18 -3.32 6.86
N PRO A 374 26.25 -4.11 7.08
CA PRO A 374 26.17 -5.34 7.87
C PRO A 374 25.60 -5.09 9.28
N TYR A 375 24.62 -5.91 9.65
CA TYR A 375 23.88 -5.89 10.93
C TYR A 375 23.02 -4.64 11.17
N ALA A 376 22.60 -3.93 10.11
CA ALA A 376 21.57 -2.89 10.22
C ALA A 376 20.13 -3.46 10.29
N GLY A 377 19.95 -4.75 9.95
CA GLY A 377 18.68 -5.43 9.84
C GLY A 377 17.79 -4.93 8.70
N HIS A 378 16.55 -5.39 8.67
CA HIS A 378 15.56 -4.96 7.67
C HIS A 378 15.16 -3.48 7.84
N ARG A 379 15.16 -2.96 9.06
CA ARG A 379 14.80 -1.56 9.35
C ARG A 379 16.01 -0.64 9.21
N VAL A 380 16.68 -0.72 8.06
CA VAL A 380 17.82 0.13 7.71
C VAL A 380 17.59 1.63 8.01
N PRO A 381 16.42 2.23 7.70
CA PRO A 381 16.18 3.64 8.05
C PRO A 381 16.27 3.92 9.54
N ARG A 382 15.89 2.97 10.41
CA ARG A 382 15.97 3.13 11.87
C ARG A 382 17.42 3.13 12.36
N PHE A 383 18.24 2.20 11.85
CA PHE A 383 19.68 2.21 12.09
C PHE A 383 20.32 3.53 11.64
N LEU A 384 20.02 3.97 10.42
CA LEU A 384 20.55 5.22 9.87
C LEU A 384 20.07 6.45 10.66
N ALA A 385 18.83 6.45 11.15
CA ALA A 385 18.30 7.54 11.98
C ALA A 385 19.01 7.61 13.34
N GLN A 386 19.16 6.48 14.02
CA GLN A 386 19.87 6.39 15.31
C GLN A 386 21.35 6.78 15.20
N THR A 387 21.98 6.49 14.06
CA THR A 387 23.35 6.90 13.77
C THR A 387 23.47 8.31 13.16
N LYS A 388 22.36 9.05 13.02
CA LYS A 388 22.26 10.41 12.43
C LYS A 388 22.68 10.51 10.95
N GLN A 389 22.67 9.39 10.22
CA GLN A 389 23.06 9.30 8.81
C GLN A 389 21.88 9.32 7.83
N LEU A 390 20.65 9.04 8.29
CA LEU A 390 19.47 8.98 7.41
C LEU A 390 19.17 10.33 6.75
N LYS A 391 19.12 11.42 7.54
CA LYS A 391 18.80 12.75 7.02
C LYS A 391 19.85 13.21 5.98
N PRO A 392 21.16 13.20 6.27
CA PRO A 392 22.17 13.52 5.25
C PRO A 392 22.06 12.68 3.97
N LEU A 393 21.85 11.36 4.09
CA LEU A 393 21.72 10.47 2.94
C LEU A 393 20.56 10.89 2.03
N VAL A 394 19.37 11.08 2.62
CA VAL A 394 18.16 11.40 1.84
C VAL A 394 18.21 12.83 1.29
N MET A 395 18.75 13.79 2.04
CA MET A 395 18.91 15.16 1.56
C MET A 395 19.91 15.24 0.39
N ASN A 396 21.05 14.54 0.48
CA ASN A 396 22.00 14.48 -0.63
C ASN A 396 21.37 13.81 -1.86
N PHE A 397 20.55 12.78 -1.65
CA PHE A 397 19.79 12.15 -2.73
C PHE A 397 18.85 13.14 -3.44
N LEU A 398 18.00 13.85 -2.69
CA LEU A 398 17.04 14.82 -3.25
C LEU A 398 17.73 16.06 -3.87
N GLN A 399 18.90 16.43 -3.38
CA GLN A 399 19.71 17.53 -3.93
C GLN A 399 20.63 17.09 -5.08
N LYS A 400 20.47 15.86 -5.57
CA LYS A 400 21.32 15.22 -6.58
C LYS A 400 22.83 15.18 -6.24
N LYS A 401 23.22 15.44 -5.00
CA LYS A 401 24.60 15.38 -4.53
C LYS A 401 25.12 13.93 -4.51
N PRO A 402 26.44 13.70 -4.60
CA PRO A 402 27.02 12.39 -4.38
C PRO A 402 26.60 11.80 -3.04
N LEU A 403 26.15 10.54 -3.05
CA LEU A 403 25.85 9.83 -1.80
C LEU A 403 27.18 9.38 -1.18
N LYS A 404 27.39 9.74 0.09
CA LYS A 404 28.55 9.29 0.85
C LYS A 404 28.37 7.83 1.24
N GLU A 405 29.48 7.13 1.44
CA GLU A 405 29.47 5.83 2.11
C GLU A 405 28.91 5.97 3.52
N ILE A 406 28.31 4.89 4.01
CA ILE A 406 27.73 4.86 5.36
C ILE A 406 28.83 4.53 6.37
N GLU A 407 29.08 5.45 7.28
CA GLU A 407 30.03 5.28 8.36
C GLU A 407 29.47 4.29 9.39
N ARG A 408 30.01 3.07 9.40
CA ARG A 408 29.59 2.04 10.36
C ARG A 408 30.37 2.08 11.67
N GLY A 409 31.70 2.29 11.58
CA GLY A 409 32.72 2.19 12.64
C GLY A 409 32.23 2.27 14.09
N ALA A 410 32.51 3.38 14.78
CA ALA A 410 32.03 3.61 16.13
C ALA A 410 30.53 3.98 16.18
N LEU A 411 29.97 4.48 15.08
CA LEU A 411 28.58 4.95 15.03
C LEU A 411 27.55 3.85 15.28
N ARG A 412 27.84 2.59 14.91
CA ARG A 412 26.92 1.46 15.20
C ARG A 412 26.57 1.31 16.68
N LYS A 413 27.47 1.71 17.58
CA LYS A 413 27.26 1.68 19.04
C LYS A 413 26.17 2.67 19.50
N LYS A 414 25.72 3.59 18.64
CA LYS A 414 24.63 4.54 18.91
C LYS A 414 23.25 3.98 18.55
N SER A 415 23.18 2.75 18.03
CA SER A 415 21.94 2.18 17.50
C SER A 415 21.46 0.98 18.33
N SER A 416 20.32 1.13 19.02
CA SER A 416 19.65 -0.01 19.63
C SER A 416 19.16 -1.03 18.59
N GLU A 417 18.89 -0.60 17.36
CA GLU A 417 18.59 -1.49 16.23
C GLU A 417 19.76 -2.44 15.94
N TYR A 418 20.98 -1.92 15.88
CA TYR A 418 22.20 -2.72 15.67
C TYR A 418 22.35 -3.80 16.74
N TYR A 419 22.27 -3.42 18.02
CA TYR A 419 22.42 -4.37 19.12
C TYR A 419 21.33 -5.45 19.11
N TRP A 420 20.09 -5.07 18.81
CA TRP A 420 19.01 -6.05 18.65
C TRP A 420 19.26 -7.00 17.45
N VAL A 421 19.67 -6.47 16.30
CA VAL A 421 19.95 -7.30 15.10
C VAL A 421 21.09 -8.28 15.36
N VAL A 422 22.16 -7.83 16.02
CA VAL A 422 23.27 -8.72 16.41
C VAL A 422 22.80 -9.76 17.43
N SER A 423 21.94 -9.40 18.38
CA SER A 423 21.35 -10.36 19.31
C SER A 423 20.54 -11.45 18.60
N ASP A 424 19.66 -11.07 17.65
CA ASP A 424 18.86 -12.01 16.88
C ASP A 424 19.75 -12.92 16.02
N TYR A 425 20.82 -12.37 15.42
CA TYR A 425 21.82 -13.15 14.71
C TYR A 425 22.54 -14.14 15.63
N CYS A 426 22.94 -13.73 16.84
CA CYS A 426 23.55 -14.61 17.83
C CYS A 426 22.62 -15.75 18.25
N LEU A 427 21.32 -15.48 18.45
CA LEU A 427 20.33 -16.54 18.73
C LEU A 427 20.26 -17.57 17.60
N GLN A 428 20.24 -17.12 16.35
CA GLN A 428 20.21 -18.01 15.17
C GLN A 428 21.48 -18.86 15.04
N LYS A 429 22.59 -18.42 15.62
CA LYS A 429 23.87 -19.14 15.68
C LYS A 429 24.08 -19.89 17.01
N ASN A 430 23.05 -20.03 17.84
CA ASN A 430 23.11 -20.69 19.14
C ASN A 430 24.09 -20.05 20.16
N HIS A 431 24.42 -18.78 20.00
CA HIS A 431 25.27 -18.02 20.92
C HIS A 431 24.41 -17.26 21.95
N ALA A 432 23.67 -18.00 22.77
CA ALA A 432 22.63 -17.44 23.64
C ALA A 432 23.14 -16.44 24.68
N LYS A 433 24.36 -16.61 25.20
CA LYS A 433 24.97 -15.66 26.15
C LYS A 433 25.19 -14.28 25.50
N TRP A 434 25.82 -14.24 24.34
CA TRP A 434 26.03 -12.98 23.60
C TRP A 434 24.71 -12.36 23.16
N ALA A 435 23.75 -13.20 22.74
CA ALA A 435 22.43 -12.71 22.41
C ALA A 435 21.77 -11.99 23.60
N LEU A 436 21.88 -12.55 24.80
CA LEU A 436 21.36 -11.94 26.02
C LEU A 436 22.03 -10.59 26.29
N ASP A 437 23.37 -10.54 26.27
CA ASP A 437 24.14 -9.32 26.54
C ASP A 437 23.78 -8.19 25.55
N PHE A 438 23.73 -8.50 24.25
CA PHE A 438 23.38 -7.51 23.23
C PHE A 438 21.91 -7.06 23.33
N ALA A 439 20.98 -7.95 23.65
CA ALA A 439 19.58 -7.57 23.80
C ALA A 439 19.35 -6.73 25.07
N GLN A 440 20.05 -7.02 26.17
CA GLN A 440 20.01 -6.20 27.38
C GLN A 440 20.49 -4.79 27.07
N HIS A 441 21.62 -4.65 26.38
CA HIS A 441 22.11 -3.34 25.98
C HIS A 441 21.14 -2.59 25.05
N ALA A 442 20.53 -3.29 24.08
CA ALA A 442 19.50 -2.70 23.23
C ALA A 442 18.27 -2.20 24.02
N LYS A 443 17.87 -2.93 25.07
CA LYS A 443 16.80 -2.56 26.00
C LYS A 443 17.17 -1.34 26.83
N GLU A 444 18.39 -1.29 27.37
CA GLU A 444 18.90 -0.15 28.15
C GLU A 444 18.91 1.14 27.32
N MET A 445 19.38 1.05 26.08
CA MET A 445 19.39 2.19 25.16
C MET A 445 17.98 2.67 24.78
N MET A 446 17.00 1.78 24.76
CA MET A 446 15.64 2.11 24.36
C MET A 446 14.61 1.19 25.05
N PRO A 447 14.18 1.54 26.28
CA PRO A 447 13.31 0.68 27.08
C PRO A 447 11.95 0.38 26.45
N ASP A 448 11.45 1.22 25.55
CA ASP A 448 10.16 1.02 24.88
C ASP A 448 10.29 0.27 23.54
N PHE A 449 11.50 -0.17 23.21
CA PHE A 449 11.74 -1.03 22.07
C PHE A 449 11.42 -2.48 22.42
N ASP A 450 10.33 -2.98 21.86
CA ASP A 450 9.75 -4.28 22.13
C ASP A 450 10.61 -5.50 21.71
N ARG A 451 11.38 -5.39 20.62
CA ARG A 451 12.11 -6.55 20.06
C ARG A 451 13.26 -7.09 20.92
N PRO A 452 14.05 -6.25 21.62
CA PRO A 452 14.98 -6.71 22.65
C PRO A 452 14.35 -7.64 23.67
N TYR A 453 13.13 -7.36 24.14
CA TYR A 453 12.43 -8.22 25.11
C TYR A 453 12.19 -9.63 24.57
N VAL A 454 11.80 -9.75 23.29
CA VAL A 454 11.67 -11.06 22.62
C VAL A 454 12.99 -11.82 22.62
N SER A 455 14.10 -11.12 22.36
CA SER A 455 15.43 -11.74 22.25
C SER A 455 15.97 -12.16 23.61
N ILE A 456 15.74 -11.37 24.67
CA ILE A 456 16.09 -11.71 26.05
C ILE A 456 15.33 -12.96 26.52
N SER A 457 13.99 -13.00 26.36
CA SER A 457 13.18 -14.16 26.74
C SER A 457 13.68 -15.44 26.08
N LYS A 458 13.94 -15.40 24.77
CA LYS A 458 14.48 -16.55 24.01
C LYS A 458 15.88 -16.95 24.47
N ALA A 459 16.76 -15.98 24.71
CA ALA A 459 18.11 -16.25 25.18
C ALA A 459 18.12 -16.91 26.56
N LEU A 460 17.29 -16.44 27.50
CA LEU A 460 17.18 -17.03 28.84
C LEU A 460 16.66 -18.48 28.79
N VAL A 461 15.64 -18.76 27.97
CA VAL A 461 15.17 -20.13 27.75
C VAL A 461 16.27 -21.00 27.15
N ALA A 462 16.99 -20.52 26.13
CA ALA A 462 18.09 -21.26 25.51
C ALA A 462 19.26 -21.53 26.49
N LEU A 463 19.47 -20.66 27.46
CA LEU A 463 20.46 -20.82 28.54
C LEU A 463 19.94 -21.69 29.71
N LYS A 464 18.72 -22.24 29.62
CA LYS A 464 18.05 -22.98 30.69
C LYS A 464 17.86 -22.18 31.99
N ARG A 465 17.83 -20.85 31.90
CA ARG A 465 17.58 -19.93 33.03
C ARG A 465 16.08 -19.67 33.17
N PHE A 466 15.31 -20.73 33.40
CA PHE A 466 13.84 -20.72 33.24
C PHE A 466 13.11 -19.77 34.20
N ASN A 467 13.49 -19.75 35.48
CA ASN A 467 12.90 -18.83 36.46
C ASN A 467 13.09 -17.35 36.05
N GLU A 468 14.26 -17.02 35.53
CA GLU A 468 14.54 -15.68 35.01
C GLU A 468 13.77 -15.41 33.72
N ALA A 469 13.66 -16.40 32.83
CA ALA A 469 12.88 -16.30 31.61
C ALA A 469 11.39 -16.03 31.90
N ILE A 470 10.80 -16.70 32.90
CA ILE A 470 9.42 -16.49 33.33
C ILE A 470 9.27 -15.08 33.91
N LYS A 471 10.12 -14.71 34.87
CA LYS A 471 10.08 -13.38 35.51
C LYS A 471 10.15 -12.27 34.46
N PHE A 472 11.12 -12.37 33.55
CA PHE A 472 11.33 -11.37 32.51
C PHE A 472 10.21 -11.36 31.46
N SER A 473 9.73 -12.53 31.03
CA SER A 473 8.64 -12.61 30.05
C SER A 473 7.32 -12.08 30.62
N LYS A 474 7.11 -12.23 31.94
CA LYS A 474 5.98 -11.61 32.65
C LYS A 474 6.09 -10.08 32.65
N GLU A 475 7.26 -9.53 33.00
CA GLU A 475 7.51 -8.08 32.89
C GLU A 475 7.24 -7.56 31.46
N ALA A 476 7.71 -8.30 30.44
CA ALA A 476 7.48 -7.93 29.04
C ALA A 476 5.99 -8.01 28.66
N TYR A 477 5.27 -9.02 29.15
CA TYR A 477 3.83 -9.17 28.94
C TYR A 477 3.03 -8.03 29.56
N ASP A 478 3.37 -7.66 30.80
CA ASP A 478 2.72 -6.57 31.53
C ASP A 478 3.03 -5.21 30.89
N LYS A 479 4.25 -5.02 30.38
CA LYS A 479 4.65 -3.80 29.66
C LYS A 479 3.98 -3.67 28.29
N PHE A 480 3.75 -4.78 27.59
CA PHE A 480 3.18 -4.80 26.24
C PHE A 480 1.91 -5.66 26.15
N PRO A 481 0.84 -5.34 26.92
CA PRO A 481 -0.29 -6.24 27.14
C PRO A 481 -1.15 -6.49 25.89
N LYS A 482 -1.02 -5.63 24.86
CA LYS A 482 -1.75 -5.75 23.58
C LYS A 482 -1.05 -6.65 22.56
N GLU A 483 0.20 -7.02 22.82
CA GLU A 483 1.09 -7.74 21.90
C GLU A 483 1.12 -9.24 22.22
N TYR A 484 0.38 -10.03 21.43
CA TYR A 484 0.21 -11.47 21.66
C TYR A 484 1.52 -12.27 21.75
N LYS A 485 2.60 -11.77 21.14
CA LYS A 485 3.91 -12.44 21.14
C LYS A 485 4.48 -12.60 22.55
N PHE A 486 4.19 -11.66 23.46
CA PHE A 486 4.68 -11.77 24.84
C PHE A 486 3.88 -12.76 25.67
N ALA A 487 2.58 -12.94 25.39
CA ALA A 487 1.80 -14.04 25.94
C ALA A 487 2.38 -15.40 25.52
N ILE A 488 2.73 -15.53 24.24
CA ILE A 488 3.36 -16.74 23.70
C ILE A 488 4.72 -16.99 24.36
N LEU A 489 5.59 -15.98 24.47
CA LEU A 489 6.91 -16.13 25.09
C LEU A 489 6.82 -16.51 26.58
N LEU A 490 5.87 -15.92 27.31
CA LEU A 490 5.64 -16.28 28.72
C LEU A 490 5.14 -17.73 28.83
N ALA A 491 4.21 -18.14 27.98
CA ALA A 491 3.76 -19.54 27.93
C ALA A 491 4.89 -20.50 27.52
N GLU A 492 5.75 -20.14 26.56
CA GLU A 492 6.94 -20.90 26.17
C GLU A 492 7.94 -21.04 27.34
N ALA A 493 8.15 -19.98 28.12
CA ALA A 493 9.00 -20.02 29.31
C ALA A 493 8.41 -20.95 30.39
N TYR A 494 7.09 -20.91 30.61
CA TYR A 494 6.40 -21.84 31.52
C TYR A 494 6.50 -23.30 31.06
N ILE A 495 6.31 -23.57 29.76
CA ILE A 495 6.49 -24.91 29.18
C ILE A 495 7.92 -25.41 29.37
N ALA A 496 8.92 -24.56 29.14
CA ALA A 496 10.32 -24.92 29.33
C ALA A 496 10.66 -25.21 30.81
N ASN A 497 9.88 -24.65 31.74
CA ASN A 497 9.95 -24.93 33.18
C ASN A 497 8.94 -26.00 33.63
N GLU A 498 8.42 -26.81 32.72
CA GLU A 498 7.48 -27.91 32.98
C GLU A 498 6.14 -27.47 33.65
N ASN A 499 5.83 -26.17 33.67
CA ASN A 499 4.58 -25.64 34.23
C ASN A 499 3.54 -25.40 33.13
N ARG A 500 2.96 -26.49 32.62
CA ARG A 500 1.98 -26.45 31.53
C ARG A 500 0.69 -25.71 31.90
N GLU A 501 0.24 -25.84 33.15
CA GLU A 501 -1.00 -25.21 33.63
C GLU A 501 -0.90 -23.68 33.60
N ALA A 502 0.22 -23.12 34.08
CA ALA A 502 0.47 -21.69 33.99
C ALA A 502 0.56 -21.20 32.54
N ALA A 503 1.15 -21.99 31.64
CA ALA A 503 1.19 -21.67 30.21
C ALA A 503 -0.21 -21.58 29.59
N ILE A 504 -1.12 -22.50 29.95
CA ILE A 504 -2.52 -22.46 29.50
C ILE A 504 -3.23 -21.23 30.06
N SER A 505 -3.10 -20.98 31.36
CA SER A 505 -3.75 -19.85 32.05
C SER A 505 -3.40 -18.51 31.40
N VAL A 506 -2.12 -18.24 31.12
CA VAL A 506 -1.68 -17.01 30.44
C VAL A 506 -2.30 -16.85 29.05
N LEU A 507 -2.38 -17.93 28.27
CA LEU A 507 -2.95 -17.87 26.92
C LEU A 507 -4.47 -17.67 26.96
N GLU A 508 -5.17 -18.27 27.94
CA GLU A 508 -6.60 -18.04 28.18
C GLU A 508 -6.88 -16.60 28.61
N GLU A 509 -6.08 -16.07 29.54
CA GLU A 509 -6.17 -14.69 30.02
C GLU A 509 -5.92 -13.69 28.88
N PHE A 510 -5.00 -13.98 27.96
CA PHE A 510 -4.84 -13.17 26.75
C PHE A 510 -6.04 -13.34 25.80
N SER A 511 -6.49 -14.58 25.58
CA SER A 511 -7.59 -14.89 24.67
C SER A 511 -8.93 -14.31 25.10
N SER A 512 -9.20 -14.18 26.40
CA SER A 512 -10.40 -13.52 26.93
C SER A 512 -10.45 -12.03 26.55
N ARG A 513 -9.28 -11.38 26.48
CA ARG A 513 -9.13 -9.97 26.07
C ARG A 513 -9.07 -9.79 24.56
N LYS A 514 -8.38 -10.68 23.83
CA LYS A 514 -8.16 -10.53 22.38
C LYS A 514 -8.02 -11.87 21.68
N GLN A 515 -8.89 -12.10 20.71
CA GLN A 515 -8.89 -13.32 19.90
C GLN A 515 -7.80 -13.26 18.82
N VAL A 516 -6.71 -14.02 19.00
CA VAL A 516 -5.61 -14.12 18.03
C VAL A 516 -5.40 -15.57 17.62
N ALA A 517 -5.39 -15.84 16.31
CA ALA A 517 -5.31 -17.21 15.76
C ALA A 517 -4.08 -17.99 16.23
N LYS A 518 -2.90 -17.35 16.34
CA LYS A 518 -1.67 -17.98 16.83
C LYS A 518 -1.79 -18.43 18.30
N VAL A 519 -2.38 -17.58 19.15
CA VAL A 519 -2.63 -17.89 20.56
C VAL A 519 -3.62 -19.04 20.67
N LYS A 520 -4.74 -18.99 19.94
CA LYS A 520 -5.71 -20.10 19.89
C LYS A 520 -5.10 -21.43 19.45
N LYS A 521 -4.25 -21.39 18.42
CA LYS A 521 -3.56 -22.60 17.91
C LYS A 521 -2.64 -23.20 18.97
N MET A 522 -1.87 -22.36 19.66
CA MET A 522 -1.00 -22.82 20.75
C MET A 522 -1.81 -23.36 21.93
N LEU A 523 -2.86 -22.65 22.35
CA LEU A 523 -3.75 -23.06 23.42
C LEU A 523 -4.43 -24.41 23.11
N SER A 524 -4.94 -24.58 21.89
CA SER A 524 -5.52 -25.85 21.46
C SER A 524 -4.53 -27.00 21.50
N ARG A 525 -3.28 -26.78 21.05
CA ARG A 525 -2.21 -27.79 21.17
C ARG A 525 -1.95 -28.15 22.63
N LEU A 526 -1.83 -27.16 23.51
CA LEU A 526 -1.58 -27.39 24.94
C LEU A 526 -2.75 -28.07 25.66
N LYS A 527 -3.99 -27.91 25.19
CA LYS A 527 -5.15 -28.62 25.76
C LYS A 527 -5.34 -30.04 25.23
N LYS A 528 -4.93 -30.31 23.99
CA LYS A 528 -5.08 -31.65 23.39
C LYS A 528 -4.23 -32.69 24.13
N ASP A 529 -3.00 -32.37 24.50
CA ASP A 529 -2.15 -33.33 25.23
C ASP A 529 -2.43 -33.39 26.75
N LEU A 530 -3.59 -32.88 27.21
CA LEU A 530 -4.13 -33.10 28.57
C LEU A 530 -5.20 -34.20 28.63
N ILE A 531 -5.67 -34.70 27.48
CA ILE A 531 -6.62 -35.81 27.44
C ILE A 531 -5.80 -37.10 27.60
N PRO A 532 -5.94 -37.86 28.71
CA PRO A 532 -5.32 -39.18 28.81
C PRO A 532 -5.93 -40.08 27.74
N VAL A 533 -5.11 -40.87 27.06
CA VAL A 533 -5.57 -42.02 26.24
C VAL A 533 -6.08 -43.10 27.17
#